data_AF-A0AAE2BZX5-F1
#
_entry.id   AF-A0AAE2BZX5-F1
#
_cell.length_a   1.000
_cell.length_b   1.000
_cell.length_c   1.000
_cell.angle_alpha   90.00
_cell.angle_beta   90.00
_cell.angle_gamma   90.00
#
_symmetry.space_group_name_H-M   'P 1'
#
loop_
_entity.id
_entity.type
_entity.pdbx_description
1 polymer ?
#
loop_
_entity_poly.entity_id
_entity_poly.type
_entity_poly.pdbx_seq_one_letter_code
_entity_poly.pdbx_strand_id
1 'polypeptide(L)'
;MATTPARVCTLISLKVQAAHSSRRAGVQPKAQRIGGRRELLLLSTTALLADSRADLLNKYLKKSEENKARNDKERLDNYYKRNYRDYFGLLEGDLKQKKELSESEKGILEWLEKNK
;
A
#
# COMPACT_ATOMS: atom_id res chain seq x y z
N MET A 1 -33.00 -4.75 24.09
CA MET A 1 -31.96 -3.76 23.75
C MET A 1 -30.61 -4.45 23.88
N ALA A 2 -29.91 -4.68 22.77
CA ALA A 2 -28.66 -5.44 22.76
C ALA A 2 -27.48 -4.49 22.51
N THR A 3 -26.55 -4.43 23.46
CA THR A 3 -25.33 -3.62 23.42
C THR A 3 -24.20 -4.39 22.73
N THR A 4 -23.68 -3.82 21.65
CA THR A 4 -22.52 -4.33 20.90
C THR A 4 -21.21 -4.03 21.65
N PRO A 5 -20.33 -5.00 21.92
CA PRO A 5 -19.03 -4.67 22.51
C PRO A 5 -18.09 -4.07 21.46
N ALA A 6 -17.52 -2.92 21.80
CA ALA A 6 -16.55 -2.20 21.00
C ALA A 6 -15.26 -3.01 20.82
N ARG A 7 -14.81 -3.18 19.57
CA ARG A 7 -13.49 -3.72 19.23
C ARG A 7 -12.42 -2.70 19.61
N VAL A 8 -11.65 -3.01 20.65
CA VAL A 8 -10.43 -2.28 21.01
C VAL A 8 -9.36 -2.62 19.98
N CYS A 9 -9.08 -1.68 19.07
CA CYS A 9 -8.00 -1.78 18.10
C CYS A 9 -6.70 -1.33 18.79
N THR A 10 -5.89 -2.27 19.28
CA THR A 10 -4.56 -1.96 19.84
C THR A 10 -3.61 -1.60 18.70
N LEU A 11 -3.41 -0.30 18.47
CA LEU A 11 -2.37 0.20 17.58
C LEU A 11 -1.00 -0.06 18.22
N ILE A 12 -0.27 -1.04 17.70
CA ILE A 12 1.13 -1.28 18.04
C ILE A 12 1.93 -0.11 17.47
N SER A 13 2.30 0.85 18.32
CA SER A 13 3.18 1.96 17.96
C SER A 13 4.64 1.48 17.99
N LEU A 14 5.22 1.21 16.83
CA LEU A 14 6.65 0.93 16.70
C LEU A 14 7.42 2.27 16.73
N LYS A 15 8.07 2.59 17.85
CA LYS A 15 8.99 3.73 17.94
C LYS A 15 10.34 3.32 17.37
N VAL A 16 10.63 3.75 16.14
CA VAL A 16 11.99 3.67 15.57
C VAL A 16 12.81 4.80 16.17
N GLN A 17 13.80 4.46 17.01
CA GLN A 17 14.72 5.43 17.57
C GLN A 17 15.93 5.57 16.65
N ALA A 18 16.01 6.69 15.93
CA ALA A 18 17.17 7.02 15.09
C ALA A 18 18.35 7.41 15.99
N ALA A 19 19.41 6.59 15.97
CA ALA A 19 20.66 6.89 16.64
C ALA A 19 21.40 8.00 15.86
N HIS A 20 21.25 9.25 16.31
CA HIS A 20 22.10 10.35 15.85
C HIS A 20 23.46 10.25 16.54
N SER A 21 24.46 9.67 15.85
CA SER A 21 25.85 9.77 16.29
C SER A 21 26.34 11.21 16.11
N SER A 22 26.33 11.97 17.20
CA SER A 22 26.95 13.29 17.28
C SER A 22 28.48 13.15 17.17
N ARG A 23 29.04 13.46 16.00
CA ARG A 23 30.42 13.94 15.91
C ARG A 23 30.37 15.44 15.62
N ARG A 24 30.52 16.23 16.69
CA ARG A 24 30.83 17.66 16.60
C ARG A 24 32.26 17.78 16.08
N ALA A 25 32.42 18.10 14.81
CA ALA A 25 33.61 18.77 14.30
C ALA A 25 33.19 20.20 13.97
N GLY A 26 33.47 21.12 14.89
CA GLY A 26 33.21 22.54 14.70
C GLY A 26 34.16 23.10 13.66
N VAL A 27 33.69 23.24 12.43
CA VAL A 27 34.30 24.12 11.43
C VAL A 27 33.30 25.25 11.19
N GLN A 28 33.61 26.41 11.74
CA GLN A 28 32.89 27.66 11.51
C GLN A 28 33.05 28.07 10.03
N PRO A 29 32.00 28.12 9.20
CA PRO A 29 32.11 28.79 7.91
C PRO A 29 32.06 30.31 8.17
N LYS A 30 33.16 31.00 7.86
CA LYS A 30 33.17 32.47 7.80
C LYS A 30 32.04 32.93 6.88
N ALA A 31 31.13 33.73 7.40
CA ALA A 31 30.08 34.38 6.61
C ALA A 31 30.72 35.36 5.61
N GLN A 32 30.97 34.91 4.38
CA GLN A 32 31.19 35.80 3.25
C GLN A 32 29.84 36.37 2.83
N ARG A 33 29.56 37.60 3.27
CA ARG A 33 28.52 38.42 2.67
C ARG A 33 28.99 38.86 1.29
N ILE A 34 28.69 38.05 0.28
CA ILE A 34 28.74 38.49 -1.12
C ILE A 34 27.32 38.85 -1.52
N GLY A 35 26.97 40.11 -1.27
CA GLY A 35 25.81 40.72 -1.89
C GLY A 35 26.04 40.81 -3.40
N GLY A 36 25.09 40.31 -4.19
CA GLY A 36 25.11 40.55 -5.63
C GLY A 36 24.21 39.60 -6.41
N ARG A 37 22.92 39.93 -6.53
CA ARG A 37 21.97 39.68 -7.65
C ARG A 37 21.96 38.33 -8.41
N ARG A 38 22.70 37.30 -8.00
CA ARG A 38 22.78 35.98 -8.66
C ARG A 38 22.03 34.87 -7.92
N GLU A 39 21.68 35.10 -6.66
CA GLU A 39 20.86 34.20 -5.83
C GLU A 39 19.42 34.04 -6.37
N LEU A 40 18.90 35.04 -7.10
CA LEU A 40 17.52 35.00 -7.62
C LEU A 40 17.32 34.01 -8.79
N LEU A 41 18.39 33.61 -9.48
CA LEU A 41 18.29 32.70 -10.64
C LEU A 41 18.31 31.21 -10.24
N LEU A 42 18.77 30.88 -9.03
CA LEU A 42 18.72 29.51 -8.51
C LEU A 42 17.35 29.18 -7.89
N LEU A 43 16.66 30.18 -7.33
CA LEU A 43 15.33 30.00 -6.73
C LEU A 43 14.24 29.60 -7.74
N SER A 44 14.33 30.08 -8.99
CA SER A 44 13.35 29.77 -10.03
C SER A 44 13.42 28.30 -10.46
N THR A 45 14.61 27.69 -10.47
CA THR A 45 14.76 26.27 -10.81
C THR A 45 14.17 25.36 -9.75
N THR A 46 14.29 25.70 -8.46
CA THR A 46 13.65 24.94 -7.37
C THR A 46 12.14 25.11 -7.32
N ALA A 47 11.62 26.31 -7.64
CA ALA A 47 10.18 26.55 -7.71
C ALA A 47 9.53 25.79 -8.88
N LEU A 48 10.13 25.84 -10.08
CA LEU A 48 9.65 25.09 -11.25
C LEU A 48 9.78 23.56 -11.06
N LEU A 49 10.83 23.07 -10.39
CA LEU A 49 10.93 21.66 -10.03
C LEU A 49 9.91 21.26 -8.95
N ALA A 50 9.60 22.14 -8.00
CA ALA A 50 8.60 21.90 -6.98
C ALA A 50 7.20 21.75 -7.62
N ASP A 51 6.86 22.62 -8.58
CA ASP A 51 5.59 22.55 -9.31
C ASP A 51 5.50 21.28 -10.17
N SER A 52 6.56 20.92 -10.90
CA SER A 52 6.55 19.68 -11.72
C SER A 52 6.44 18.39 -10.88
N ARG A 53 7.05 18.36 -9.69
CA ARG A 53 6.93 17.24 -8.74
C ARG A 53 5.55 17.20 -8.10
N ALA A 54 5.00 18.36 -7.73
CA ALA A 54 3.65 18.47 -7.18
C ALA A 54 2.60 18.03 -8.20
N ASP A 55 2.74 18.43 -9.46
CA ASP A 55 1.85 18.02 -10.55
C ASP A 55 1.90 16.51 -10.81
N LEU A 56 3.09 15.92 -10.76
CA LEU A 56 3.23 14.47 -10.88
C LEU A 56 2.54 13.76 -9.71
N LEU A 57 2.71 14.25 -8.49
CA LEU A 57 2.11 13.67 -7.28
C LEU A 57 0.59 13.78 -7.32
N ASN A 58 0.05 14.93 -7.74
CA ASN A 58 -1.39 15.14 -7.95
C ASN A 58 -1.98 14.18 -8.99
N LYS A 59 -1.26 13.90 -10.09
CA LYS A 59 -1.68 12.90 -11.09
C LYS A 59 -1.78 11.50 -10.49
N TYR A 60 -0.82 11.09 -9.64
CA TYR A 60 -0.85 9.79 -8.99
C TYR A 60 -1.92 9.68 -7.91
N LEU A 61 -2.13 10.75 -7.12
CA LEU A 61 -3.22 10.80 -6.14
C LEU A 61 -4.57 10.64 -6.84
N LYS A 62 -4.81 11.43 -7.89
CA LYS A 62 -6.04 11.34 -8.68
C LYS A 62 -6.25 9.93 -9.25
N LYS A 63 -5.21 9.32 -9.83
CA LYS A 63 -5.28 7.92 -10.30
C LYS A 63 -5.59 6.93 -9.17
N SER A 64 -5.05 7.15 -7.97
CA SER A 64 -5.30 6.28 -6.82
C SER A 64 -6.73 6.39 -6.33
N GLU A 65 -7.30 7.61 -6.33
CA GLU A 65 -8.69 7.86 -5.95
C GLU A 65 -9.67 7.25 -6.95
N GLU A 66 -9.45 7.51 -8.25
CA GLU A 66 -10.30 6.99 -9.34
C GLU A 66 -10.31 5.46 -9.38
N ASN A 67 -9.17 4.81 -9.12
CA ASN A 67 -9.03 3.36 -9.19
C ASN A 67 -9.20 2.65 -7.84
N LYS A 68 -9.48 3.38 -6.75
CA LYS A 68 -9.51 2.82 -5.39
C LYS A 68 -10.42 1.60 -5.29
N ALA A 69 -11.66 1.72 -5.77
CA ALA A 69 -12.63 0.63 -5.70
C ALA A 69 -12.20 -0.62 -6.49
N ARG A 70 -11.61 -0.44 -7.68
CA ARG A 70 -11.09 -1.54 -8.49
C ARG A 70 -9.90 -2.21 -7.78
N ASN A 71 -8.95 -1.41 -7.31
CA ASN A 71 -7.77 -1.91 -6.63
C ASN A 71 -8.13 -2.63 -5.32
N ASP A 72 -9.09 -2.11 -4.55
CA ASP A 72 -9.56 -2.74 -3.31
C ASP A 72 -10.25 -4.09 -3.60
N LYS A 73 -11.06 -4.15 -4.67
CA LYS A 73 -11.65 -5.41 -5.13
C LYS A 73 -10.59 -6.43 -5.52
N GLU A 74 -9.63 -6.04 -6.38
CA GLU A 74 -8.54 -6.92 -6.81
C GLU A 74 -7.69 -7.39 -5.62
N ARG A 75 -7.45 -6.51 -4.63
CA ARG A 75 -6.75 -6.89 -3.39
C ARG A 75 -7.51 -7.95 -2.60
N LEU A 76 -8.83 -7.83 -2.48
CA LEU A 76 -9.66 -8.82 -1.81
C LEU A 76 -9.73 -10.13 -2.61
N ASP A 77 -9.97 -10.07 -3.91
CA ASP A 77 -10.04 -11.26 -4.77
C ASP A 77 -8.72 -12.04 -4.73
N ASN A 78 -7.57 -11.36 -4.80
CA ASN A 78 -6.25 -11.97 -4.66
C ASN A 78 -6.02 -12.58 -3.27
N TYR A 79 -6.50 -11.91 -2.22
CA TYR A 79 -6.42 -12.44 -0.85
C TYR A 79 -7.20 -13.74 -0.72
N TYR A 80 -8.44 -13.79 -1.20
CA TYR A 80 -9.24 -15.01 -1.15
C TYR A 80 -8.67 -16.12 -2.06
N LYS A 81 -8.22 -15.76 -3.27
CA LYS A 81 -7.57 -16.71 -4.18
C LYS A 81 -6.38 -17.38 -3.50
N ARG A 82 -5.43 -16.62 -2.95
CA ARG A 82 -4.23 -17.20 -2.33
C ARG A 82 -4.54 -18.04 -1.08
N ASN A 83 -5.46 -17.58 -0.22
CA ASN A 83 -5.70 -18.25 1.05
C ASN A 83 -6.57 -19.51 0.94
N TYR A 84 -7.49 -19.54 -0.02
CA TYR A 84 -8.46 -20.65 -0.13
C TYR A 84 -8.15 -21.61 -1.26
N ARG A 85 -7.24 -21.27 -2.19
CA ARG A 85 -6.85 -22.16 -3.29
C ARG A 85 -6.33 -23.50 -2.80
N ASP A 86 -5.42 -23.51 -1.83
CA ASP A 86 -4.82 -24.76 -1.35
C ASP A 86 -5.82 -25.57 -0.50
N TYR A 87 -6.64 -24.88 0.30
CA TYR A 87 -7.69 -25.52 1.10
C TYR A 87 -8.72 -26.24 0.21
N PHE A 88 -9.24 -25.55 -0.80
CA PHE A 88 -10.17 -26.16 -1.75
C PHE A 88 -9.47 -27.18 -2.65
N GLY A 89 -8.20 -26.97 -3.00
CA GLY A 89 -7.40 -27.91 -3.79
C GLY A 89 -7.24 -29.26 -3.11
N LEU A 90 -7.12 -29.30 -1.78
CA LEU A 90 -7.13 -30.55 -1.01
C LEU A 90 -8.45 -31.30 -1.17
N LEU A 91 -9.58 -30.57 -1.19
CA LEU A 91 -10.91 -31.15 -1.36
C LEU A 91 -11.19 -31.56 -2.81
N GLU A 92 -10.52 -30.96 -3.80
CA GLU A 92 -10.76 -31.19 -5.23
C GLU A 92 -10.70 -32.69 -5.61
N GLY A 93 -9.75 -33.43 -5.04
CA GLY A 93 -9.57 -34.86 -5.31
C GLY A 93 -10.77 -35.70 -4.89
N ASP A 94 -11.20 -35.54 -3.64
CA ASP A 94 -12.35 -36.27 -3.09
C ASP A 94 -13.66 -35.86 -3.79
N LEU A 95 -13.84 -34.56 -4.06
CA LEU A 95 -15.03 -34.03 -4.72
C LEU A 95 -15.18 -34.57 -6.14
N LYS A 96 -14.08 -34.72 -6.89
CA LYS A 96 -14.12 -35.28 -8.25
C LYS A 96 -14.48 -36.76 -8.31
N GLN A 97 -14.28 -37.49 -7.22
CA GLN A 97 -14.62 -38.92 -7.14
C GLN A 97 -16.07 -39.16 -6.70
N LYS A 98 -16.73 -38.15 -6.11
CA LYS A 98 -18.13 -38.23 -5.73
C LYS A 98 -19.04 -38.25 -6.95
N LYS A 99 -20.01 -39.18 -6.96
CA LYS A 99 -21.03 -39.28 -8.02
C LYS A 99 -22.12 -38.23 -7.91
N GLU A 100 -22.45 -37.81 -6.68
CA GLU A 100 -23.44 -36.79 -6.39
C GLU A 100 -22.77 -35.64 -5.64
N LEU A 101 -22.70 -34.48 -6.29
CA LEU A 101 -22.15 -33.25 -5.74
C LEU A 101 -23.28 -32.35 -5.27
N SER A 102 -23.19 -31.89 -4.03
CA SER A 102 -24.04 -30.82 -3.50
C SER A 102 -23.76 -29.48 -4.21
N GLU A 103 -24.68 -28.53 -4.10
CA GLU A 103 -24.56 -27.22 -4.75
C GLU A 103 -23.26 -26.48 -4.35
N SER A 104 -22.90 -26.55 -3.07
CA SER A 104 -21.67 -25.94 -2.56
C SER A 104 -20.41 -26.61 -3.09
N GLU A 105 -20.40 -27.95 -3.21
CA GLU A 105 -19.26 -28.69 -3.77
C GLU A 105 -19.06 -28.40 -5.25
N LYS A 106 -20.16 -28.24 -6.02
CA LYS A 106 -20.09 -27.76 -7.41
C LYS A 106 -19.50 -26.36 -7.48
N GLY A 107 -19.94 -25.46 -6.58
CA GLY A 107 -19.40 -24.11 -6.49
C GLY A 107 -17.91 -24.06 -6.17
N ILE A 108 -17.41 -24.97 -5.32
CA ILE A 108 -15.98 -25.10 -5.01
C ILE A 108 -15.18 -25.53 -6.24
N LEU A 109 -15.65 -26.53 -6.98
CA LEU A 109 -14.99 -26.99 -8.20
C LEU A 109 -14.94 -25.89 -9.28
N GLU A 110 -16.05 -25.19 -9.49
CA GLU A 110 -16.13 -24.07 -10.42
C GLU A 110 -15.22 -22.91 -9.99
N TRP A 111 -15.17 -22.61 -8.69
CA TRP A 111 -14.28 -21.58 -8.17
C TRP A 111 -12.81 -21.96 -8.37
N LEU A 112 -12.43 -23.22 -8.11
CA LEU A 112 -11.08 -23.71 -8.36
C LEU A 112 -10.70 -23.64 -9.84
N GLU A 113 -11.62 -24.00 -10.75
CA GLU A 113 -11.37 -23.92 -12.19
C GLU A 113 -11.14 -22.47 -12.63
N LYS A 114 -11.99 -21.53 -12.18
CA LYS A 114 -11.83 -20.10 -12.45
C LYS A 114 -10.57 -19.50 -11.84
N ASN A 115 -10.08 -20.07 -10.74
CA ASN A 115 -8.96 -19.55 -9.95
C ASN A 115 -7.72 -20.45 -9.98
N LYS A 116 -7.57 -21.31 -11.00
CA LYS A 116 -6.35 -22.10 -11.18
C LYS A 116 -5.13 -21.22 -11.46
#